data_AF-A0A9P7JQ17-F1
#
_entry.id   AF-A0A9P7JQ17-F1
#
_cell.length_a   1.000
_cell.length_b   1.000
_cell.length_c   1.000
_cell.angle_alpha   90.00
_cell.angle_beta   90.00
_cell.angle_gamma   90.00
#
_symmetry.space_group_name_H-M   'P 1'
#
loop_
_entity.id
_entity.type
_entity.pdbx_description
1 polymer ?
#
loop_
_entity_poly.entity_id
_entity_poly.type
_entity_poly.pdbx_seq_one_letter_code
_entity_poly.pdbx_strand_id
1 'polypeptide(L)'
;ILIVGRGNAGKTTILQRVCNTQDDPEIHNKVSCILSGRHELMYSQRGLHDIENEIVFRSNPSFVFHDSCGFESGSKDEFEKVKAFITDHSKKTKITNQLHAIW
;
A
#
# COMPACT_ATOMS: atom_id res chain seq x y z
N ILE A 1 -3.74 -2.07 6.78
CA ILE A 1 -4.23 -0.68 6.77
C ILE A 1 -4.22 -0.18 5.34
N LEU A 2 -5.31 0.41 4.84
CA LEU A 2 -5.37 0.97 3.50
C LEU A 2 -5.23 2.50 3.58
N ILE A 3 -4.33 3.10 2.79
CA ILE A 3 -4.17 4.55 2.63
C ILE A 3 -4.81 4.98 1.31
N VAL A 4 -5.77 5.90 1.38
CA VAL A 4 -6.60 6.36 0.26
C VAL A 4 -6.40 7.86 0.07
N GLY A 5 -6.19 8.29 -1.17
CA GLY A 5 -6.07 9.72 -1.44
C GLY A 5 -5.61 10.02 -2.86
N ARG A 6 -5.67 11.29 -3.26
CA ARG A 6 -5.27 11.74 -4.61
C ARG A 6 -3.84 11.32 -4.95
N GLY A 7 -3.55 11.19 -6.25
CA GLY A 7 -2.17 11.08 -6.74
C GLY A 7 -1.32 12.22 -6.17
N ASN A 8 -0.09 11.91 -5.77
CA ASN A 8 0.87 12.88 -5.21
C ASN A 8 0.44 13.62 -3.93
N ALA A 9 -0.60 13.16 -3.22
CA ALA A 9 -1.03 13.75 -1.94
C ALA A 9 -0.06 13.51 -0.76
N GLY A 10 1.05 12.80 -0.98
CA GLY A 10 2.04 12.51 0.07
C GLY A 10 1.74 11.27 0.92
N LYS A 11 0.88 10.35 0.44
CA LYS A 11 0.51 9.10 1.14
C LYS A 11 1.73 8.30 1.61
N THR A 12 2.63 7.97 0.67
CA THR A 12 3.87 7.23 0.94
C THR A 12 4.79 7.98 1.91
N THR A 13 4.85 9.32 1.81
CA THR A 13 5.63 10.16 2.73
C THR A 13 5.07 10.14 4.15
N ILE A 14 3.73 10.09 4.31
CA ILE A 14 3.08 9.94 5.61
C ILE A 14 3.39 8.57 6.20
N LEU A 15 3.34 7.50 5.40
CA LEU A 15 3.67 6.14 5.86
C LEU A 15 5.07 6.04 6.47
N GLN A 16 6.06 6.64 5.80
CA GLN A 16 7.44 6.68 6.31
C GLN A 16 7.54 7.39 7.67
N ARG A 17 6.82 8.51 7.84
CA ARG A 17 6.83 9.26 9.10
C ARG A 17 6.06 8.58 10.22
N VAL A 18 4.91 7.95 9.93
CA VAL A 18 4.10 7.25 10.93
C VAL A 18 4.88 6.11 11.57
N CYS A 19 5.72 5.43 10.80
CA CYS A 19 6.56 4.34 11.31
C CYS A 19 7.81 4.83 12.06
N ASN A 20 8.01 6.15 12.20
CA ASN A 20 9.16 6.81 12.87
C ASN A 20 10.50 6.12 12.58
N THR A 21 10.71 5.75 11.32
CA THR A 21 11.82 4.90 10.89
C THR A 21 12.55 5.54 9.73
N GLN A 22 13.87 5.33 9.68
CA GLN A 22 14.67 5.62 8.50
C GLN A 22 14.85 4.39 7.60
N ASP A 23 14.31 3.24 8.02
CA ASP A 23 14.30 2.03 7.21
C ASP A 23 13.46 2.23 5.95
N ASP A 24 14.01 1.77 4.83
CA ASP A 24 13.25 1.67 3.60
C ASP A 24 12.11 0.65 3.76
N PRO A 25 10.89 0.99 3.34
CA PRO A 25 9.78 0.04 3.36
C PRO A 25 10.04 -1.13 2.42
N GLU A 26 9.61 -2.33 2.81
CA GLU A 26 9.62 -3.52 2.00
C GLU A 26 8.28 -3.68 1.26
N ILE A 27 8.35 -3.84 -0.08
CA ILE A 27 7.18 -4.18 -0.90
C ILE A 27 7.15 -5.69 -1.09
N HIS A 28 6.10 -6.32 -0.59
CA HIS A 28 5.82 -7.73 -0.86
C HIS A 28 4.67 -7.81 -1.88
N ASN A 29 4.97 -8.32 -3.07
CA ASN A 29 3.93 -8.65 -4.05
C ASN A 29 3.36 -10.04 -3.74
N LYS A 30 2.08 -10.30 -4.05
CA LYS A 30 1.47 -11.63 -3.94
C LYS A 30 2.24 -12.72 -4.67
N VAL A 31 2.98 -12.38 -5.73
CA VAL A 31 4.03 -13.23 -6.28
C VAL A 31 5.29 -12.97 -5.45
N SER A 32 5.57 -13.87 -4.52
CA SER A 32 6.61 -13.82 -3.49
C SER A 32 8.06 -13.72 -4.01
N CYS A 33 8.35 -12.70 -4.79
CA CYS A 33 9.68 -12.25 -5.14
C CYS A 33 9.94 -11.01 -4.30
N ILE A 34 10.75 -11.16 -3.25
CA ILE A 34 11.29 -10.00 -2.53
C ILE A 34 12.10 -9.20 -3.57
N LEU A 35 11.60 -8.02 -3.94
CA LEU A 35 12.28 -7.14 -4.89
C LEU A 35 13.43 -6.39 -4.19
N SER A 36 14.32 -7.11 -3.49
CA SER A 36 15.41 -6.55 -2.68
C SER A 36 16.38 -5.65 -3.48
N GLY A 37 16.40 -5.75 -4.82
CA GLY A 37 17.27 -4.96 -5.70
C GLY A 37 16.58 -3.87 -6.53
N ARG A 38 15.23 -3.78 -6.52
CA ARG A 38 14.46 -2.73 -7.22
C ARG A 38 13.82 -1.71 -6.26
N HIS A 39 14.22 -1.81 -4.98
CA HIS A 39 13.62 -1.16 -3.82
C HIS A 39 13.55 0.37 -3.94
N GLU A 40 14.64 1.03 -4.34
CA GLU A 40 14.65 2.48 -4.55
C GLU A 40 13.83 2.92 -5.76
N LEU A 41 13.77 2.12 -6.83
CA LEU A 41 13.14 2.52 -8.09
C LEU A 41 11.62 2.45 -8.05
N MET A 42 11.02 1.46 -7.38
CA MET A 42 9.55 1.35 -7.29
C MET A 42 8.93 2.33 -6.29
N TYR A 43 9.63 2.69 -5.20
CA TYR A 43 9.18 3.77 -4.31
C TYR A 43 9.46 5.17 -4.86
N SER A 44 10.50 5.33 -5.67
CA SER A 44 10.79 6.61 -6.35
C SER A 44 9.91 6.83 -7.58
N GLN A 45 9.41 5.76 -8.23
CA GLN A 45 8.46 5.87 -9.34
C GLN A 45 7.03 6.00 -8.82
N ARG A 46 6.65 7.26 -8.57
CA ARG A 46 5.26 7.67 -8.37
C ARG A 46 4.39 7.08 -9.49
N GLY A 47 3.38 6.30 -9.12
CA GLY A 47 2.41 5.72 -10.06
C GLY A 47 2.61 4.24 -10.43
N LEU A 48 3.66 3.57 -9.93
CA LEU A 48 3.90 2.13 -10.16
C LEU A 48 3.51 1.25 -8.96
N HIS A 49 2.69 1.78 -8.06
CA HIS A 49 2.20 1.03 -6.92
C HIS A 49 0.99 0.16 -7.36
N ASP A 50 0.78 -0.96 -6.67
CA ASP A 50 -0.41 -1.79 -6.78
C ASP A 50 -1.02 -1.87 -5.37
N ILE A 51 -2.33 -1.67 -5.26
CA ILE A 51 -3.05 -1.74 -3.99
C ILE A 51 -2.94 -3.13 -3.34
N GLU A 52 -2.71 -4.17 -4.14
CA GLU A 52 -2.51 -5.53 -3.69
C GLU A 52 -1.10 -5.79 -3.13
N ASN A 53 -0.15 -4.87 -3.35
CA ASN A 53 1.16 -4.98 -2.74
C ASN A 53 1.09 -4.62 -1.26
N GLU A 54 1.78 -5.40 -0.45
CA GLU A 54 1.95 -5.15 0.98
C GLU A 54 3.19 -4.28 1.19
N ILE A 55 3.04 -3.21 1.96
CA ILE A 55 4.12 -2.32 2.37
C ILE A 55 4.37 -2.55 3.86
N VAL A 56 5.56 -3.03 4.19
CA VAL A 56 5.96 -3.39 5.56
C VAL A 56 7.26 -2.69 5.92
N PHE A 57 7.35 -2.11 7.11
CA PHE A 57 8.61 -1.54 7.59
C PHE A 57 9.28 -2.51 8.55
N ARG A 58 10.59 -2.77 8.38
CA ARG A 58 11.34 -3.71 9.25
C ARG A 58 11.27 -3.33 10.72
N SER A 59 11.33 -2.03 11.02
CA SER A 59 11.16 -1.50 12.37
C SER A 59 9.78 -1.74 12.97
N ASN A 60 8.75 -1.96 12.15
CA ASN A 60 7.35 -2.10 12.56
C ASN A 60 6.61 -3.18 11.76
N PRO A 61 7.01 -4.47 11.87
CA PRO A 61 6.48 -5.54 11.04
C PRO A 61 5.03 -5.93 11.38
N SER A 62 4.50 -5.42 12.49
CA SER A 62 3.08 -5.62 12.87
C SER A 62 2.11 -4.82 12.00
N PHE A 63 2.60 -3.86 11.22
CA PHE A 63 1.78 -3.05 10.33
C PHE A 63 2.02 -3.42 8.87
N VAL A 64 0.94 -3.78 8.20
CA VAL A 64 0.89 -3.98 6.75
C VAL A 64 0.09 -2.84 6.15
N PHE A 65 0.72 -2.05 5.27
CA PHE A 65 0.08 -0.93 4.59
C PHE A 65 -0.20 -1.28 3.12
N HIS A 66 -1.30 -0.74 2.61
CA HIS A 66 -1.67 -0.78 1.20
C HIS A 66 -1.88 0.65 0.71
N ASP A 67 -1.31 1.01 -0.44
CA ASP A 67 -1.45 2.34 -1.04
C ASP A 67 -2.42 2.28 -2.22
N SER A 68 -3.42 3.16 -2.26
CA SER A 68 -4.37 3.26 -3.37
C SER A 68 -3.78 3.85 -4.66
N CYS A 69 -2.47 4.16 -4.70
CA CYS A 69 -1.71 4.73 -5.82
C CYS A 69 -2.07 6.16 -6.22
N GLY A 70 -3.21 6.67 -5.74
CA GLY A 70 -3.72 7.95 -6.19
C GLY A 70 -4.97 7.81 -7.02
N PHE A 71 -6.01 8.58 -6.68
CA PHE A 71 -7.08 8.85 -7.62
C PHE A 71 -6.64 10.02 -8.50
N GLU A 72 -6.58 9.80 -9.81
CA GLU A 72 -6.50 10.88 -10.78
C GLU A 72 -7.91 11.39 -11.09
N SER A 73 -8.05 12.71 -11.27
CA SER A 73 -9.36 13.34 -11.45
C SER A 73 -10.09 12.76 -12.68
N GLY A 74 -11.10 11.91 -12.44
CA GLY A 74 -11.97 11.36 -13.49
C GLY A 74 -11.78 9.87 -13.80
N SER A 75 -10.81 9.20 -13.18
CA SER A 75 -10.61 7.77 -13.34
C SER A 75 -11.60 6.98 -12.48
N LYS A 76 -12.53 6.28 -13.13
CA LYS A 76 -13.41 5.31 -12.44
C LYS A 76 -12.66 4.04 -12.07
N ASP A 77 -11.58 3.74 -12.79
CA ASP A 77 -10.86 2.48 -12.65
C ASP A 77 -10.16 2.37 -11.30
N GLU A 78 -9.54 3.44 -10.80
CA GLU A 78 -8.96 3.44 -9.45
C GLU A 78 -10.03 3.28 -8.37
N PHE A 79 -11.18 3.92 -8.54
CA PHE A 79 -12.30 3.81 -7.60
C PHE A 79 -12.87 2.40 -7.52
N GLU A 80 -13.08 1.76 -8.67
CA GLU A 80 -13.54 0.37 -8.69
C GLU A 80 -12.47 -0.60 -8.17
N LYS A 81 -11.17 -0.35 -8.44
CA LYS A 81 -10.07 -1.11 -7.82
C LYS A 81 -10.09 -1.03 -6.29
N VAL A 82 -10.23 0.18 -5.73
CA VAL A 82 -10.30 0.36 -4.27
C VAL A 82 -11.54 -0.33 -3.67
N LYS A 83 -12.71 -0.21 -4.31
CA LYS A 83 -13.92 -0.92 -3.86
C LYS A 83 -13.73 -2.43 -3.90
N ALA A 84 -13.17 -2.96 -4.99
CA ALA A 84 -12.93 -4.39 -5.14
C ALA A 84 -11.99 -4.90 -4.05
N PHE A 85 -10.91 -4.15 -3.80
CA PHE A 85 -9.94 -4.45 -2.74
C PHE A 85 -10.59 -4.47 -1.35
N ILE A 86 -11.37 -3.44 -0.98
CA ILE A 86 -12.11 -3.40 0.30
C ILE A 86 -13.09 -4.58 0.41
N THR A 87 -13.80 -4.88 -0.68
CA THR A 87 -14.78 -5.96 -0.72
C THR A 87 -14.13 -7.33 -0.57
N ASP A 88 -13.00 -7.59 -1.23
CA ASP A 88 -12.25 -8.84 -1.10
C ASP A 88 -11.69 -9.00 0.31
N HIS A 89 -11.08 -7.96 0.87
CA HIS A 89 -10.47 -8.00 2.20
C HIS A 89 -11.49 -8.10 3.33
N SER A 90 -12.68 -7.50 3.19
CA SER A 90 -13.77 -7.65 4.17
C SER A 90 -14.37 -9.06 4.21
N LYS A 91 -14.20 -9.84 3.14
CA LYS A 91 -14.69 -11.24 3.06
C LYS A 91 -13.66 -12.27 3.51
N LYS A 92 -12.41 -11.88 3.84
CA LYS A 92 -11.39 -12.83 4.29
C LYS A 92 -11.77 -13.41 5.65
N THR A 93 -11.54 -14.70 5.84
CA THR A 93 -11.83 -15.39 7.11
C THR A 93 -10.74 -15.18 8.15
N LYS A 94 -9.49 -15.02 7.72
CA LYS A 94 -8.36 -14.73 8.61
C LYS A 94 -8.31 -13.24 8.91
N ILE A 95 -8.35 -12.87 10.19
CA ILE A 95 -8.25 -11.48 10.65
C ILE A 95 -6.98 -10.79 10.16
N THR A 96 -5.88 -11.54 9.99
CA THR A 96 -4.61 -11.03 9.46
C THR A 96 -4.72 -10.54 8.01
N ASN A 97 -5.70 -11.04 7.26
CA ASN A 97 -5.91 -10.70 5.86
C ASN A 97 -7.08 -9.72 5.68
N GLN A 98 -7.71 -9.28 6.77
CA GLN A 98 -8.78 -8.29 6.74
C GLN A 98 -8.19 -6.87 6.85
N LEU A 99 -8.94 -5.88 6.36
CA LEU A 99 -8.61 -4.49 6.61
C LEU A 99 -8.98 -4.10 8.03
N HIS A 100 -7.98 -3.64 8.80
CA HIS A 100 -8.20 -3.12 10.16
C HIS A 100 -8.55 -1.64 10.21
N ALA A 101 -8.08 -0.86 9.23
CA ALA A 101 -8.34 0.57 9.13
C ALA A 101 -8.18 1.04 7.68
N ILE A 102 -8.92 2.11 7.35
CA ILE A 102 -8.80 2.89 6.12
C ILE A 102 -8.51 4.32 6.54
N TRP A 103 -7.46 4.91 5.99
CA TRP A 103 -7.05 6.30 6.21
C TRP A 103 -7.10 7.05 4.88
#